data_AF-A0A089KLH6-F1
#
_entry.id   AF-A0A089KLH6-F1
#
_cell.length_a   1.000
_cell.length_b   1.000
_cell.length_c   1.000
_cell.angle_alpha   90.00
_cell.angle_beta   90.00
_cell.angle_gamma   90.00
#
_symmetry.space_group_name_H-M   'P 1'
#
loop_
_entity.id
_entity.type
_entity.pdbx_description
1 polymer ?
#
loop_
_entity_poly.entity_id
_entity_poly.type
_entity_poly.pdbx_seq_one_letter_code
_entity_poly.pdbx_strand_id
1 'polypeptide(L)'
;MNEFQTDFMNEQGKISYLGLLDLRHLRSVDELRNVSEISYVGTILLSDQLESSIHIIPMHYVGSVISIPSDMKIKVLNGDLKLHGDFLENANGDPEETLLVTGELIITSPFRKVGYKSLILTGEIFAPKECEYVLTSSISQLYGDLHFYQSEPRMFSGQERFGHDFFFYLKKPVTLILRGEFSIEADVSPELLHEKVSEVFLWGNVQTADSKQASLLLALTALKCGDIRAVQI
;
A
#
# COMPACT_ATOMS: atom_id res chain seq x y z
N MET A 1 -19.97 -21.00 6.05
CA MET A 1 -19.70 -20.15 4.87
C MET A 1 -20.38 -18.82 5.15
N ASN A 2 -19.62 -17.77 5.43
CA ASN A 2 -20.21 -16.43 5.63
C ASN A 2 -20.64 -15.89 4.27
N GLU A 3 -21.81 -15.24 4.21
CA GLU A 3 -22.46 -14.79 2.98
C GLU A 3 -21.54 -13.94 2.07
N PHE A 4 -20.54 -13.24 2.64
CA PHE A 4 -19.55 -12.42 1.94
C PHE A 4 -18.54 -13.18 1.04
N GLN A 5 -18.36 -14.49 1.18
CA GLN A 5 -17.43 -15.26 0.34
C GLN A 5 -18.08 -15.82 -0.94
N THR A 6 -19.41 -15.81 -1.01
CA THR A 6 -20.16 -16.47 -2.09
C THR A 6 -20.18 -15.68 -3.40
N ASP A 7 -19.97 -14.37 -3.36
CA ASP A 7 -20.12 -13.48 -4.54
C ASP A 7 -18.92 -13.53 -5.52
N PHE A 8 -17.81 -14.16 -5.13
CA PHE A 8 -16.57 -14.19 -5.93
C PHE A 8 -16.31 -15.55 -6.60
N MET A 9 -17.14 -16.54 -6.31
CA MET A 9 -17.16 -17.80 -7.05
C MET A 9 -18.10 -17.66 -8.22
N ASN A 10 -17.56 -17.59 -9.45
CA ASN A 10 -18.42 -17.72 -10.62
C ASN A 10 -18.92 -19.17 -10.78
N GLU A 11 -19.92 -19.39 -11.65
CA GLU A 11 -20.54 -20.70 -11.88
C GLU A 11 -19.56 -21.82 -12.33
N GLN A 12 -18.29 -21.50 -12.62
CA GLN A 12 -17.25 -22.43 -13.06
C GLN A 12 -16.23 -22.79 -11.98
N GLY A 13 -16.40 -22.36 -10.72
CA GLY A 13 -15.44 -22.69 -9.65
C GLY A 13 -14.16 -21.87 -9.71
N LYS A 14 -14.19 -20.69 -10.33
CA LYS A 14 -13.05 -19.76 -10.33
C LYS A 14 -13.19 -18.75 -9.21
N ILE A 15 -12.09 -18.49 -8.50
CA ILE A 15 -11.99 -17.40 -7.53
C ILE A 15 -11.11 -16.31 -8.13
N SER A 16 -11.62 -15.09 -8.27
CA SER A 16 -10.81 -14.00 -8.82
C SER A 16 -11.17 -12.61 -8.34
N TYR A 17 -10.25 -11.66 -8.61
CA TYR A 17 -10.39 -10.22 -8.35
C TYR A 17 -10.57 -9.88 -6.86
N LEU A 18 -9.71 -10.45 -6.02
CA LEU A 18 -9.72 -10.23 -4.57
C LEU A 18 -8.41 -9.58 -4.11
N GLY A 19 -8.49 -8.54 -3.27
CA GLY A 19 -7.31 -8.04 -2.58
C GLY A 19 -6.74 -9.08 -1.61
N LEU A 20 -7.63 -9.78 -0.89
CA LEU A 20 -7.31 -10.80 0.09
C LEU A 20 -8.24 -12.00 -0.03
N LEU A 21 -7.68 -13.20 -0.16
CA LEU A 21 -8.38 -14.47 -0.06
C LEU A 21 -7.97 -15.18 1.22
N ASP A 22 -8.84 -15.19 2.23
CA ASP A 22 -8.57 -15.84 3.53
C ASP A 22 -9.15 -17.25 3.60
N LEU A 23 -8.26 -18.24 3.49
CA LEU A 23 -8.55 -19.67 3.52
C LEU A 23 -8.18 -20.32 4.86
N ARG A 24 -7.75 -19.56 5.88
CA ARG A 24 -7.27 -20.12 7.16
C ARG A 24 -8.34 -20.89 7.94
N HIS A 25 -9.61 -20.64 7.62
CA HIS A 25 -10.74 -21.32 8.23
C HIS A 25 -11.00 -22.73 7.67
N LEU A 26 -10.39 -23.05 6.52
CA LEU A 26 -10.51 -24.36 5.89
C LEU A 26 -9.68 -25.39 6.65
N ARG A 27 -10.20 -26.61 6.76
CA ARG A 27 -9.59 -27.73 7.48
C ARG A 27 -8.97 -28.75 6.54
N SER A 28 -9.40 -28.79 5.27
CA SER A 28 -8.78 -29.63 4.25
C SER A 28 -8.93 -29.03 2.84
N VAL A 29 -8.08 -29.48 1.91
CA VAL A 29 -8.21 -29.11 0.49
C VAL A 29 -9.44 -29.73 -0.19
N ASP A 30 -10.07 -30.76 0.40
CA ASP A 30 -11.36 -31.26 -0.09
C ASP A 30 -12.45 -30.18 -0.03
N GLU A 31 -12.33 -29.20 0.87
CA GLU A 31 -13.23 -28.04 0.91
C GLU A 31 -13.03 -27.11 -0.31
N LEU A 32 -11.88 -27.20 -0.99
CA LEU A 32 -11.55 -26.49 -2.23
C LEU A 32 -11.74 -27.35 -3.48
N ARG A 33 -12.30 -28.56 -3.39
CA ARG A 33 -12.41 -29.49 -4.54
C ARG A 33 -13.18 -28.95 -5.75
N ASN A 34 -14.02 -27.95 -5.53
CA ASN A 34 -14.79 -27.28 -6.59
C ASN A 34 -14.09 -26.03 -7.13
N VAL A 35 -12.92 -25.67 -6.60
CA VAL A 35 -12.12 -24.54 -7.06
C VAL A 35 -11.19 -25.02 -8.16
N SER A 36 -11.47 -24.61 -9.39
CA SER A 36 -10.68 -25.00 -10.56
C SER A 36 -9.49 -24.07 -10.83
N GLU A 37 -9.54 -22.84 -10.32
CA GLU A 37 -8.56 -21.79 -10.59
C GLU A 37 -8.66 -20.65 -9.57
N ILE A 38 -7.52 -20.06 -9.20
CA ILE A 38 -7.44 -18.79 -8.46
C ILE A 38 -6.69 -17.77 -9.32
N SER A 39 -7.28 -16.61 -9.62
CA SER A 39 -6.61 -15.60 -10.43
C SER A 39 -6.87 -14.16 -10.04
N TYR A 40 -5.90 -13.26 -10.27
CA TYR A 40 -5.99 -11.84 -9.88
C TYR A 40 -6.30 -11.66 -8.38
N VAL A 41 -5.49 -12.31 -7.54
CA VAL A 41 -5.61 -12.21 -6.08
C VAL A 41 -4.36 -11.55 -5.50
N GLY A 42 -4.52 -10.50 -4.71
CA GLY A 42 -3.38 -9.80 -4.10
C GLY A 42 -2.63 -10.71 -3.12
N THR A 43 -3.33 -11.21 -2.11
CA THR A 43 -2.76 -12.10 -1.10
C THR A 43 -3.70 -13.26 -0.80
N ILE A 44 -3.16 -14.47 -0.69
CA ILE A 44 -3.86 -15.65 -0.16
C ILE A 44 -3.30 -15.93 1.24
N LEU A 45 -4.19 -16.02 2.23
CA LEU A 45 -3.85 -16.54 3.57
C LEU A 45 -4.34 -17.96 3.70
N LEU A 46 -3.50 -18.84 4.20
CA LEU A 46 -3.88 -20.22 4.51
C LEU A 46 -3.28 -20.66 5.84
N SER A 47 -3.84 -21.71 6.43
CA SER A 47 -3.21 -22.39 7.54
C SER A 47 -1.99 -23.18 7.04
N ASP A 48 -0.97 -23.29 7.88
CA ASP A 48 0.20 -24.16 7.66
C ASP A 48 -0.15 -25.59 7.22
N GLN A 49 -1.28 -26.12 7.68
CA GLN A 49 -1.80 -27.45 7.29
C GLN A 49 -2.13 -27.58 5.80
N LEU A 50 -2.47 -26.48 5.11
CA LEU A 50 -2.89 -26.48 3.71
C LEU A 50 -1.77 -26.12 2.74
N GLU A 51 -0.60 -25.71 3.25
CA GLU A 51 0.52 -25.22 2.45
C GLU A 51 0.98 -26.22 1.40
N SER A 52 1.10 -27.48 1.80
CA SER A 52 1.50 -28.56 0.91
C SER A 52 0.45 -28.92 -0.13
N SER A 53 -0.80 -28.46 -0.03
CA SER A 53 -1.91 -28.95 -0.85
C SER A 53 -2.55 -27.87 -1.72
N ILE A 54 -2.35 -26.58 -1.41
CA ILE A 54 -2.91 -25.46 -2.17
C ILE A 54 -2.37 -25.38 -3.61
N HIS A 55 -1.18 -25.92 -3.86
CA HIS A 55 -0.53 -25.92 -5.18
C HIS A 55 -1.25 -26.77 -6.24
N ILE A 56 -2.22 -27.60 -5.85
CA ILE A 56 -3.03 -28.40 -6.77
C ILE A 56 -3.97 -27.51 -7.59
N ILE A 57 -4.33 -26.34 -7.07
CA ILE A 57 -5.19 -25.37 -7.74
C ILE A 57 -4.31 -24.47 -8.60
N PRO A 58 -4.54 -24.38 -9.93
CA PRO A 58 -3.85 -23.43 -10.79
C PRO A 58 -4.00 -21.99 -10.29
N MET A 59 -2.88 -21.27 -10.19
CA MET A 59 -2.85 -19.88 -9.74
C MET A 59 -2.25 -18.96 -10.81
N HIS A 60 -2.94 -17.85 -11.13
CA HIS A 60 -2.48 -16.85 -12.11
C HIS A 60 -2.60 -15.43 -11.56
N TYR A 61 -1.53 -14.63 -11.64
CA TYR A 61 -1.53 -13.26 -11.10
C TYR A 61 -1.89 -13.21 -9.60
N VAL A 62 -1.28 -14.10 -8.82
CA VAL A 62 -1.36 -14.07 -7.36
C VAL A 62 -0.12 -13.34 -6.83
N GLY A 63 -0.32 -12.30 -6.02
CA GLY A 63 0.77 -11.48 -5.50
C GLY A 63 1.60 -12.20 -4.43
N SER A 64 0.94 -12.74 -3.41
CA SER A 64 1.59 -13.53 -2.36
C SER A 64 0.68 -14.62 -1.81
N VAL A 65 1.31 -15.68 -1.30
CA VAL A 65 0.68 -16.79 -0.59
C VAL A 65 1.37 -16.89 0.77
N ILE A 66 0.62 -16.70 1.85
CA ILE A 66 1.15 -16.60 3.21
C ILE A 66 0.54 -17.70 4.07
N SER A 67 1.40 -18.60 4.54
CA SER A 67 1.07 -19.66 5.47
C SER A 67 1.13 -19.12 6.90
N ILE A 68 0.01 -19.20 7.61
CA ILE A 68 -0.11 -18.77 9.00
C ILE A 68 -0.11 -20.02 9.90
N PRO A 69 0.86 -20.14 10.84
CA PRO A 69 0.87 -21.20 11.82
C PRO A 69 -0.40 -21.22 12.66
N SER A 70 -0.91 -22.42 12.95
CA SER A 70 -2.18 -22.60 13.66
C SER A 70 -2.21 -21.99 15.07
N ASP A 71 -1.03 -21.81 15.70
CA ASP A 71 -0.85 -21.22 17.03
C ASP A 71 -0.54 -19.71 17.00
N MET A 72 -0.36 -19.12 15.82
CA MET A 72 -0.06 -17.70 15.67
C MET A 72 -1.31 -16.84 15.90
N LYS A 73 -1.27 -16.00 16.93
CA LYS A 73 -2.24 -14.91 17.12
C LYS A 73 -1.97 -13.84 16.08
N ILE A 74 -2.95 -13.55 15.24
CA ILE A 74 -2.79 -12.63 14.13
C ILE A 74 -3.99 -11.69 14.02
N LYS A 75 -3.68 -10.41 13.86
CA LYS A 75 -4.64 -9.37 13.50
C LYS A 75 -4.41 -8.99 12.06
N VAL A 76 -5.49 -9.02 11.28
CA VAL A 76 -5.43 -8.70 9.84
C VAL A 76 -6.05 -7.34 9.61
N LEU A 77 -5.31 -6.47 8.93
CA LEU A 77 -5.79 -5.22 8.36
C LEU A 77 -5.70 -5.34 6.84
N ASN A 78 -6.81 -5.08 6.16
CA ASN A 78 -6.88 -5.17 4.71
C ASN A 78 -7.52 -3.91 4.10
N GLY A 79 -6.96 -3.43 3.00
CA GLY A 79 -7.46 -2.30 2.22
C GLY A 79 -6.54 -1.08 2.28
N ASP A 80 -7.08 0.07 1.89
CA ASP A 80 -6.35 1.35 1.88
C ASP A 80 -6.61 2.10 3.19
N LEU A 81 -5.58 2.22 4.01
CA LEU A 81 -5.68 2.66 5.40
C LEU A 81 -4.80 3.86 5.68
N LYS A 82 -5.34 4.81 6.45
CA LYS A 82 -4.58 5.96 6.98
C LYS A 82 -4.69 5.96 8.50
N LEU A 83 -3.59 5.65 9.19
CA LEU A 83 -3.55 5.43 10.64
C LEU A 83 -2.50 6.33 11.29
N HIS A 84 -2.75 6.76 12.53
CA HIS A 84 -1.72 7.41 13.34
C HIS A 84 -0.71 6.37 13.85
N GLY A 85 0.50 6.83 14.16
CA GLY A 85 1.59 5.96 14.62
C GLY A 85 1.30 5.26 15.95
N ASP A 86 0.46 5.84 16.81
CA ASP A 86 0.02 5.25 18.09
C ASP A 86 -0.70 3.90 17.91
N PHE A 87 -1.31 3.68 16.75
CA PHE A 87 -1.88 2.38 16.39
C PHE A 87 -0.82 1.27 16.38
N LEU A 88 0.37 1.56 15.84
CA LEU A 88 1.47 0.59 15.78
C LEU A 88 2.13 0.39 17.15
N GLU A 89 2.06 1.38 18.04
CA GLU A 89 2.53 1.24 19.42
C GLU A 89 1.69 0.24 20.24
N ASN A 90 0.45 -0.01 19.80
CA ASN A 90 -0.45 -1.04 20.33
C ASN A 90 -0.51 -1.06 21.88
N ALA A 91 -0.55 0.11 22.51
CA ALA A 91 -0.29 0.26 23.94
C ALA A 91 -1.21 -0.55 24.86
N ASN A 92 -2.43 -0.86 24.40
CA ASN A 92 -3.44 -1.64 25.13
C ASN A 92 -3.76 -2.99 24.46
N GLY A 93 -2.95 -3.43 23.48
CA GLY A 93 -3.16 -4.68 22.77
C GLY A 93 -2.37 -5.85 23.34
N ASP A 94 -2.48 -7.01 22.68
CA ASP A 94 -1.72 -8.22 23.02
C ASP A 94 -0.33 -8.16 22.34
N PRO A 95 0.78 -8.11 23.09
CA PRO A 95 2.12 -8.06 22.52
C PRO A 95 2.53 -9.37 21.83
N GLU A 96 1.81 -10.47 22.04
CA GLU A 96 2.05 -11.73 21.33
C GLU A 96 1.33 -11.81 19.97
N GLU A 97 0.52 -10.81 19.62
CA GLU A 97 -0.19 -10.73 18.35
C GLU A 97 0.76 -10.23 17.24
N THR A 98 0.78 -10.93 16.11
CA THR A 98 1.40 -10.47 14.87
C THR A 98 0.40 -9.65 14.06
N LEU A 99 0.80 -8.47 13.59
CA LEU A 99 -0.03 -7.66 12.71
C LEU A 99 0.28 -8.01 11.25
N LEU A 100 -0.73 -8.49 10.52
CA LEU A 100 -0.70 -8.61 9.07
C LEU A 100 -1.42 -7.43 8.44
N VAL A 101 -0.73 -6.71 7.56
CA VAL A 101 -1.31 -5.63 6.76
C VAL A 101 -1.27 -6.03 5.29
N THR A 102 -2.41 -5.97 4.62
CA THR A 102 -2.56 -6.26 3.18
C THR A 102 -3.18 -5.05 2.48
N GLY A 103 -2.54 -4.54 1.43
CA GLY A 103 -2.99 -3.35 0.72
C GLY A 103 -2.09 -2.14 0.98
N GLU A 104 -2.68 -0.95 1.08
CA GLU A 104 -1.92 0.30 1.27
C GLU A 104 -2.08 0.81 2.71
N LEU A 105 -0.97 1.16 3.37
CA LEU A 105 -1.00 1.76 4.71
C LEU A 105 -0.19 3.04 4.76
N ILE A 106 -0.85 4.15 5.07
CA ILE A 106 -0.21 5.43 5.36
C ILE A 106 -0.22 5.67 6.88
N ILE A 107 0.95 5.58 7.51
CA ILE A 107 1.16 6.03 8.88
C ILE A 107 1.33 7.54 8.88
N THR A 108 0.53 8.29 9.63
CA THR A 108 0.45 9.77 9.55
C THR A 108 1.27 10.51 10.60
N SER A 109 1.80 9.80 11.60
CA SER A 109 2.59 10.39 12.67
C SER A 109 3.69 9.45 13.12
N PRO A 110 4.83 9.98 13.60
CA PRO A 110 5.89 9.14 14.12
C PRO A 110 5.45 8.29 15.32
N PHE A 111 6.10 7.14 15.50
CA PHE A 111 5.94 6.25 16.66
C PHE A 111 7.31 5.75 17.13
N ARG A 112 7.40 5.32 18.40
CA ARG A 112 8.69 4.98 19.03
C ARG A 112 8.96 3.49 19.15
N LYS A 113 7.91 2.67 19.08
CA LYS A 113 8.00 1.21 19.16
C LYS A 113 6.84 0.56 18.41
N VAL A 114 7.02 -0.66 17.95
CA VAL A 114 5.90 -1.52 17.54
C VAL A 114 5.50 -2.37 18.74
N GLY A 115 4.22 -2.33 19.12
CA GLY A 115 3.67 -3.10 20.24
C GLY A 115 3.08 -4.45 19.82
N TYR A 116 3.32 -4.88 18.60
CA TYR A 116 3.02 -6.22 18.08
C TYR A 116 4.26 -7.10 18.15
N LYS A 117 4.08 -8.41 18.19
CA LYS A 117 5.18 -9.39 18.19
C LYS A 117 6.07 -9.25 16.95
N SER A 118 5.42 -9.10 15.80
CA SER A 118 6.03 -8.85 14.51
C SER A 118 5.00 -8.28 13.54
N LEU A 119 5.49 -7.77 12.41
CA LEU A 119 4.69 -7.32 11.29
C LEU A 119 4.88 -8.26 10.09
N ILE A 120 3.78 -8.57 9.40
CA ILE A 120 3.77 -9.16 8.07
C ILE A 120 3.10 -8.14 7.16
N LEU A 121 3.78 -7.71 6.10
CA LEU A 121 3.30 -6.63 5.26
C LEU A 121 3.18 -7.11 3.82
N THR A 122 2.03 -6.83 3.21
CA THR A 122 1.74 -7.11 1.80
C THR A 122 1.16 -5.84 1.17
N GLY A 123 1.75 -5.39 0.07
CA GLY A 123 1.41 -4.10 -0.55
C GLY A 123 2.34 -2.96 -0.13
N GLU A 124 1.83 -1.73 -0.10
CA GLU A 124 2.63 -0.50 -0.01
C GLU A 124 2.43 0.17 1.34
N ILE A 125 3.53 0.55 1.99
CA ILE A 125 3.46 1.29 3.26
C ILE A 125 4.23 2.60 3.15
N PHE A 126 3.56 3.68 3.55
CA PHE A 126 4.13 5.01 3.69
C PHE A 126 4.23 5.35 5.17
N ALA A 127 5.43 5.67 5.64
CA ALA A 127 5.66 6.05 7.03
C ALA A 127 6.56 7.29 7.13
N PRO A 128 6.50 8.06 8.24
CA PRO A 128 7.46 9.13 8.48
C PRO A 128 8.89 8.58 8.50
N LYS A 129 9.84 9.33 7.93
CA LYS A 129 11.26 8.93 7.87
C LYS A 129 11.85 8.62 9.24
N GLU A 130 11.38 9.26 10.31
CA GLU A 130 11.82 9.01 11.68
C GLU A 130 11.49 7.61 12.19
N CYS A 131 10.54 6.91 11.55
CA CYS A 131 10.11 5.58 11.96
C CYS A 131 10.88 4.46 11.26
N GLU A 132 11.77 4.77 10.31
CA GLU A 132 12.41 3.77 9.44
C GLU A 132 13.03 2.62 10.22
N TYR A 133 13.85 2.93 11.21
CA TYR A 133 14.50 1.90 12.03
C TYR A 133 13.49 1.05 12.83
N VAL A 134 12.51 1.70 13.46
CA VAL A 134 11.53 1.02 14.32
C VAL A 134 10.60 0.13 13.49
N LEU A 135 10.16 0.61 12.33
CA LEU A 135 9.30 -0.14 11.42
C LEU A 135 10.05 -1.32 10.81
N THR A 136 11.23 -1.08 10.22
CA THR A 136 12.01 -2.13 9.52
C THR A 136 12.45 -3.26 10.44
N SER A 137 12.86 -2.95 11.67
CA SER A 137 13.27 -3.96 12.65
C SER A 137 12.12 -4.84 13.17
N SER A 138 10.87 -4.39 13.02
CA SER A 138 9.68 -5.11 13.48
C SER A 138 9.04 -5.99 12.40
N ILE A 139 9.51 -5.88 11.16
CA ILE A 139 8.98 -6.63 10.02
C ILE A 139 9.61 -8.01 9.96
N SER A 140 8.78 -9.04 10.05
CA SER A 140 9.18 -10.44 9.89
C SER A 140 9.08 -10.91 8.44
N GLN A 141 8.15 -10.36 7.66
CA GLN A 141 7.94 -10.68 6.25
C GLN A 141 7.42 -9.43 5.51
N LEU A 142 7.97 -9.19 4.31
CA LEU A 142 7.60 -8.07 3.45
C LEU A 142 7.36 -8.57 2.02
N TYR A 143 6.16 -8.32 1.51
CA TYR A 143 5.74 -8.60 0.14
C TYR A 143 5.20 -7.30 -0.49
N GLY A 144 6.11 -6.40 -0.85
CA GLY A 144 5.78 -5.09 -1.41
C GLY A 144 6.83 -4.06 -1.02
N ASP A 145 6.42 -2.79 -0.97
CA ASP A 145 7.34 -1.66 -0.85
C ASP A 145 7.13 -0.84 0.43
N LEU A 146 8.24 -0.34 0.98
CA LEU A 146 8.26 0.61 2.09
C LEU A 146 8.76 1.96 1.59
N HIS A 147 7.99 3.00 1.86
CA HIS A 147 8.31 4.37 1.50
C HIS A 147 8.34 5.24 2.75
N PHE A 148 9.43 5.98 2.91
CA PHE A 148 9.65 6.83 4.07
C PHE A 148 9.60 8.29 3.65
N TYR A 149 8.56 9.01 4.07
CA TYR A 149 8.32 10.38 3.64
C TYR A 149 8.92 11.42 4.60
N GLN A 150 9.28 12.57 4.05
CA GLN A 150 9.92 13.68 4.80
C GLN A 150 8.93 14.66 5.46
N SER A 151 7.70 14.78 4.94
CA SER A 151 6.71 15.75 5.43
C SER A 151 5.30 15.20 5.29
N GLU A 152 4.30 15.92 5.84
CA GLU A 152 2.92 15.47 5.87
C GLU A 152 2.44 14.95 4.49
N PRO A 153 2.02 13.68 4.37
CA PRO A 153 1.73 13.09 3.08
C PRO A 153 0.34 13.49 2.60
N ARG A 154 0.26 13.87 1.33
CA ARG A 154 -0.99 14.09 0.59
C ARG A 154 -1.04 13.16 -0.60
N MET A 155 -2.04 12.28 -0.60
CA MET A 155 -2.24 11.31 -1.66
C MET A 155 -3.36 11.73 -2.59
N PHE A 156 -3.11 11.61 -3.89
CA PHE A 156 -4.08 11.83 -4.95
C PHE A 156 -4.08 10.64 -5.91
N SER A 157 -5.26 10.19 -6.30
CA SER A 157 -5.44 9.11 -7.26
C SER A 157 -6.41 9.53 -8.36
N GLY A 158 -6.12 9.17 -9.60
CA GLY A 158 -6.94 9.52 -10.77
C GLY A 158 -6.33 10.64 -11.59
N GLN A 159 -7.10 11.70 -11.84
CA GLN A 159 -6.69 12.82 -12.68
C GLN A 159 -6.95 14.14 -11.97
N GLU A 160 -5.95 15.02 -11.89
CA GLU A 160 -6.11 16.32 -11.22
C GLU A 160 -5.17 17.40 -11.82
N ARG A 161 -5.58 18.67 -11.69
CA ARG A 161 -4.81 19.82 -12.14
C ARG A 161 -4.48 20.71 -10.93
N PHE A 162 -3.19 20.93 -10.68
CA PHE A 162 -2.72 21.74 -9.57
C PHE A 162 -2.27 23.12 -10.06
N GLY A 163 -3.08 24.13 -9.75
CA GLY A 163 -2.77 25.55 -9.99
C GLY A 163 -2.22 26.26 -8.75
N HIS A 164 -1.99 27.57 -8.86
CA HIS A 164 -1.39 28.40 -7.81
C HIS A 164 -2.09 28.22 -6.44
N ASP A 165 -3.42 28.32 -6.43
CA ASP A 165 -4.22 28.32 -5.21
C ASP A 165 -4.05 27.04 -4.39
N PHE A 166 -3.91 25.89 -5.05
CA PHE A 166 -3.66 24.62 -4.38
C PHE A 166 -2.40 24.70 -3.51
N PHE A 167 -1.28 25.16 -4.09
CA PHE A 167 -0.02 25.29 -3.37
C PHE A 167 -0.05 26.45 -2.37
N PHE A 168 -0.69 27.56 -2.71
CA PHE A 168 -0.83 28.73 -1.84
C PHE A 168 -1.54 28.38 -0.51
N TYR A 169 -2.58 27.55 -0.55
CA TYR A 169 -3.31 27.13 0.65
C TYR A 169 -2.57 26.10 1.52
N LEU A 170 -1.45 25.55 1.06
CA LEU A 170 -0.62 24.66 1.88
C LEU A 170 0.12 25.46 2.95
N LYS A 171 -0.23 25.18 4.21
CA LYS A 171 0.36 25.83 5.40
C LYS A 171 1.83 25.46 5.62
N LYS A 172 2.25 24.30 5.14
CA LYS A 172 3.59 23.72 5.29
C LYS A 172 3.96 22.94 4.02
N PRO A 173 5.26 22.69 3.77
CA PRO A 173 5.67 21.74 2.74
C PRO A 173 5.02 20.36 2.96
N VAL A 174 4.67 19.69 1.86
CA VAL A 174 4.04 18.36 1.88
C VAL A 174 4.80 17.38 1.00
N THR A 175 4.71 16.10 1.35
CA THR A 175 5.05 15.01 0.44
C THR A 175 3.83 14.72 -0.44
N LEU A 176 3.99 14.74 -1.77
CA LEU A 176 2.95 14.36 -2.71
C LEU A 176 3.07 12.88 -3.07
N ILE A 177 1.98 12.13 -2.93
CA ILE A 177 1.87 10.74 -3.38
C ILE A 177 0.84 10.74 -4.51
N LEU A 178 1.31 10.53 -5.74
CA LEU A 178 0.54 10.74 -6.96
C LEU A 178 0.35 9.42 -7.71
N ARG A 179 -0.90 8.99 -7.90
CA ARG A 179 -1.24 7.80 -8.68
C ARG A 179 -2.19 8.14 -9.84
N GLY A 180 -1.69 8.23 -11.06
CA GLY A 180 -2.48 8.58 -12.25
C GLY A 180 -1.90 9.74 -13.06
N GLU A 181 -2.76 10.60 -13.60
CA GLU A 181 -2.40 11.63 -14.57
C GLU A 181 -2.59 13.03 -13.97
N PHE A 182 -1.52 13.78 -13.79
CA PHE A 182 -1.57 15.10 -13.14
C PHE A 182 -1.00 16.18 -14.04
N SER A 183 -1.46 17.42 -13.84
CA SER A 183 -0.81 18.57 -14.47
C SER A 183 -0.52 19.69 -13.48
N ILE A 184 0.68 20.29 -13.56
CA ILE A 184 1.01 21.55 -12.89
C ILE A 184 0.77 22.70 -13.85
N GLU A 185 -0.05 23.67 -13.43
CA GLU A 185 -0.43 24.79 -14.28
C GLU A 185 0.67 25.86 -14.38
N ALA A 186 0.54 26.74 -15.39
CA ALA A 186 1.54 27.75 -15.71
C ALA A 186 1.63 28.89 -14.68
N ASP A 187 0.62 29.04 -13.82
CA ASP A 187 0.57 30.02 -12.73
C ASP A 187 1.32 29.58 -11.47
N VAL A 188 1.80 28.33 -11.43
CA VAL A 188 2.63 27.79 -10.34
C VAL A 188 4.09 28.13 -10.61
N SER A 189 4.66 29.05 -9.85
CA SER A 189 6.09 29.36 -10.01
C SER A 189 6.95 28.19 -9.47
N PRO A 190 8.16 27.95 -10.04
CA PRO A 190 9.10 26.97 -9.49
C PRO A 190 9.45 27.22 -8.02
N GLU A 191 9.49 28.48 -7.59
CA GLU A 191 9.76 28.86 -6.21
C GLU A 191 8.63 28.43 -5.28
N LEU A 192 7.37 28.63 -5.68
CA LEU A 192 6.21 28.17 -4.92
C LEU A 192 6.20 26.64 -4.83
N LEU A 193 6.51 25.95 -5.93
CA LEU A 193 6.56 24.49 -5.96
C LEU A 193 7.66 23.95 -5.03
N HIS A 194 8.86 24.53 -5.09
CA HIS A 194 9.98 24.17 -4.21
C HIS A 194 9.70 24.50 -2.73
N GLU A 195 8.97 25.59 -2.45
CA GLU A 195 8.56 25.95 -1.08
C GLU A 195 7.54 24.96 -0.51
N LYS A 196 6.59 24.49 -1.34
CA LYS A 196 5.42 23.73 -0.86
C LYS A 196 5.51 22.22 -1.04
N VAL A 197 6.44 21.72 -1.85
CA VAL A 197 6.61 20.29 -2.10
C VAL A 197 7.98 19.87 -1.61
N SER A 198 8.01 19.04 -0.57
CA SER A 198 9.26 18.49 -0.04
C SER A 198 9.73 17.28 -0.84
N GLU A 199 8.80 16.48 -1.36
CA GLU A 199 9.08 15.19 -1.95
C GLU A 199 7.90 14.71 -2.81
N VAL A 200 8.17 13.92 -3.85
CA VAL A 200 7.15 13.29 -4.70
C VAL A 200 7.37 11.79 -4.80
N PHE A 201 6.31 11.02 -4.60
CA PHE A 201 6.19 9.62 -4.99
C PHE A 201 5.19 9.54 -6.16
N LEU A 202 5.62 9.02 -7.31
CA LEU A 202 4.82 9.03 -8.53
C LEU A 202 4.62 7.62 -9.09
N TRP A 203 3.35 7.25 -9.28
CA TRP A 203 2.86 6.14 -10.10
C TRP A 203 1.93 6.66 -11.19
N GLY A 204 2.49 7.08 -12.32
CA GLY A 204 1.76 7.66 -13.43
C GLY A 204 2.51 8.83 -14.05
N ASN A 205 1.78 9.81 -14.58
CA ASN A 205 2.39 10.91 -15.33
C ASN A 205 2.08 12.27 -14.72
N VAL A 206 3.06 13.18 -14.78
CA VAL A 206 2.89 14.59 -14.46
C VAL A 206 3.30 15.44 -15.65
N GLN A 207 2.36 16.23 -16.16
CA GLN A 207 2.62 17.23 -17.18
C GLN A 207 2.86 18.60 -16.52
N THR A 208 3.90 19.31 -16.94
CA THR A 208 4.18 20.67 -16.43
C THR A 208 4.08 21.69 -17.55
N ALA A 209 3.82 22.95 -17.19
CA ALA A 209 3.73 24.05 -18.15
C ALA A 209 5.07 24.36 -18.81
N ASP A 210 6.18 24.20 -18.08
CA ASP A 210 7.53 24.45 -18.61
C ASP A 210 8.57 23.43 -18.10
N SER A 211 9.77 23.49 -18.69
CA SER A 211 10.88 22.59 -18.37
C SER A 211 11.49 22.84 -16.99
N LYS A 212 11.37 24.04 -16.42
CA LYS A 212 11.90 24.34 -15.08
C LYS A 212 11.06 23.63 -14.02
N GLN A 213 9.73 23.68 -14.14
CA GLN A 213 8.83 22.92 -13.30
C GLN A 213 9.09 21.41 -13.40
N ALA A 214 9.25 20.87 -14.63
CA ALA A 214 9.55 19.45 -14.83
C ALA A 214 10.88 19.03 -14.16
N SER A 215 11.95 19.81 -14.37
CA SER A 215 13.25 19.52 -13.76
C SER A 215 13.21 19.62 -12.24
N LEU A 216 12.49 20.59 -11.68
CA LEU A 216 12.31 20.71 -10.24
C LEU A 216 11.56 19.51 -9.66
N LEU A 217 10.43 19.11 -10.25
CA LEU A 217 9.69 17.93 -9.78
C LEU A 217 10.54 16.66 -9.87
N LEU A 218 11.28 16.47 -10.97
CA LEU A 218 12.20 15.35 -11.10
C LEU A 218 13.24 15.32 -9.98
N ALA A 219 13.79 16.48 -9.59
CA ALA A 219 14.74 16.59 -8.49
C ALA A 219 14.10 16.29 -7.12
N LEU A 220 12.82 16.61 -6.93
CA LEU A 220 12.05 16.33 -5.71
C LEU A 220 11.47 14.90 -5.66
N THR A 221 11.57 14.13 -6.75
CA THR A 221 10.94 12.81 -6.83
C THR A 221 11.80 11.74 -6.16
N ALA A 222 11.30 11.17 -5.06
CA ALA A 222 11.94 10.06 -4.35
C ALA A 222 11.67 8.70 -5.03
N LEU A 223 10.53 8.56 -5.70
CA LEU A 223 10.17 7.37 -6.46
C LEU A 223 9.42 7.77 -7.73
N LYS A 224 9.86 7.24 -8.88
CA LYS A 224 9.23 7.50 -10.18
C LYS A 224 8.91 6.23 -10.94
N CYS A 225 7.62 5.90 -11.00
CA CYS A 225 7.04 4.86 -11.84
C CYS A 225 6.11 5.53 -12.88
N GLY A 226 6.66 5.95 -14.01
CA GLY A 226 5.94 6.69 -15.06
C GLY A 226 6.75 7.90 -15.53
N ASP A 227 6.14 9.02 -15.91
CA ASP A 227 6.83 10.16 -16.55
C ASP A 227 6.54 11.53 -15.93
N ILE A 228 7.54 12.42 -15.97
CA ILE A 228 7.35 13.85 -15.68
C ILE A 228 7.87 14.62 -16.89
N ARG A 229 7.01 15.40 -17.56
CA ARG A 229 7.34 16.03 -18.83
C ARG A 229 6.74 17.43 -18.94
N ALA A 230 7.50 18.35 -19.51
CA ALA A 230 6.96 19.64 -19.93
C ALA A 230 6.14 19.49 -21.21
N VAL A 231 5.10 20.31 -21.38
CA VAL A 231 4.39 20.41 -22.65
C VAL A 231 5.38 20.90 -23.72
N GLN A 232 5.52 20.16 -24.82
CA GLN A 232 6.21 20.68 -26.00
C GLN A 232 5.24 21.66 -26.69
N ILE A 233 5.61 22.94 -26.72
CA ILE A 233 4.93 23.99 -27.50
C ILE A 233 5.55 24.01 -28.89
#